data_AF-A0A2T7SUS2-F1
#
_entry.id   AF-A0A2T7SUS2-F1
#
_cell.length_a   1.000
_cell.length_b   1.000
_cell.length_c   1.000
_cell.angle_alpha   90.00
_cell.angle_beta   90.00
_cell.angle_gamma   90.00
#
_symmetry.space_group_name_H-M   'P 1'
#
loop_
_entity.id
_entity.type
_entity.pdbx_description
1 polymer ?
#
loop_
_entity_poly.entity_id
_entity_poly.type
_entity_poly.pdbx_seq_one_letter_code
_entity_poly.pdbx_strand_id
1 'polypeptide(L)'
;MTQALRQCEQGNTTTARMVQIWREQSAQLPLPARYGEVLNGQLDRMESSALFSEESCSFSHKDQLDALKIWLEKAHQQMSRQAS
;
A
#
# COMPACT_ATOMS: atom_id res chain seq x y z
N MET A 1 -6.88 5.07 -2.95
CA MET A 1 -5.57 4.54 -2.51
C MET A 1 -4.45 5.59 -2.63
N THR A 2 -4.27 6.24 -3.79
CA THR A 2 -3.26 7.30 -4.03
C THR A 2 -3.30 8.44 -3.00
N GLN A 3 -4.49 8.91 -2.62
CA GLN A 3 -4.62 9.98 -1.63
C GLN A 3 -4.15 9.54 -0.24
N ALA A 4 -4.56 8.34 0.22
CA ALA A 4 -4.16 7.82 1.52
C ALA A 4 -2.63 7.63 1.60
N LEU A 5 -2.01 7.19 0.51
CA LEU A 5 -0.55 7.07 0.42
C LEU A 5 0.14 8.43 0.56
N ARG A 6 -0.30 9.45 -0.21
CA ARG A 6 0.24 10.81 -0.10
C ARG A 6 0.04 11.42 1.29
N GLN A 7 -1.11 11.20 1.90
CA GLN A 7 -1.38 11.65 3.27
C GLN A 7 -0.42 10.97 4.27
N CYS A 8 -0.09 9.69 4.07
CA CYS A 8 0.85 8.97 4.94
C CYS A 8 2.28 9.51 4.77
N GLU A 9 2.70 9.74 3.52
CA GLU A 9 4.00 10.36 3.20
C GLU A 9 4.18 11.75 3.81
N GLN A 10 3.10 12.52 3.92
CA GLN A 10 3.10 13.86 4.49
C GLN A 10 2.95 13.87 6.03
N GLY A 11 2.77 12.71 6.66
CA GLY A 11 2.45 12.61 8.10
C GLY A 11 1.03 13.08 8.46
N ASN A 12 0.17 13.29 7.47
CA ASN A 12 -1.22 13.72 7.65
C ASN A 12 -2.17 12.57 8.02
N THR A 13 -1.70 11.32 7.95
CA THR A 13 -2.42 10.13 8.42
C THR A 13 -1.42 9.08 8.92
N THR A 14 -1.88 8.16 9.75
CA THR A 14 -1.04 7.07 10.27
C THR A 14 -0.93 5.92 9.26
N THR A 15 0.16 5.15 9.35
CA THR A 15 0.34 3.92 8.57
C THR A 15 -0.82 2.95 8.75
N ALA A 16 -1.29 2.76 9.98
CA ALA A 16 -2.44 1.90 10.28
C ALA A 16 -3.71 2.36 9.54
N ARG A 17 -4.02 3.67 9.56
CA ARG A 17 -5.20 4.19 8.85
C ARG A 17 -5.05 4.05 7.34
N MET A 18 -3.86 4.29 6.79
CA MET A 18 -3.58 4.08 5.37
C MET A 18 -3.78 2.60 4.99
N VAL A 19 -3.25 1.66 5.76
CA VAL A 19 -3.37 0.22 5.49
C VAL A 19 -4.83 -0.21 5.45
N GLN A 20 -5.66 0.21 6.41
CA GLN A 20 -7.10 -0.09 6.42
C GLN A 20 -7.77 0.37 5.12
N ILE A 21 -7.55 1.62 4.72
CA ILE A 21 -8.08 2.19 3.47
C ILE A 21 -7.62 1.37 2.25
N TRP A 22 -6.37 0.91 2.24
CA TRP A 22 -5.82 0.11 1.15
C TRP A 22 -6.44 -1.29 1.08
N ARG A 23 -6.67 -1.96 2.22
CA ARG A 23 -7.36 -3.27 2.25
C ARG A 23 -8.79 -3.16 1.73
N GLU A 24 -9.53 -2.16 2.19
CA GLU A 24 -10.93 -1.95 1.78
C GLU A 24 -11.06 -1.61 0.29
N GLN A 25 -10.20 -0.73 -0.23
CA GLN A 25 -10.29 -0.31 -1.64
C GLN A 25 -9.73 -1.34 -2.61
N SER A 26 -8.64 -2.03 -2.26
CA SER A 26 -8.04 -3.04 -3.14
C SER A 26 -8.93 -4.26 -3.35
N ALA A 27 -9.74 -4.63 -2.35
CA ALA A 27 -10.70 -5.73 -2.45
C ALA A 27 -11.79 -5.48 -3.51
N GLN A 28 -12.00 -4.22 -3.91
CA GLN A 28 -12.99 -3.83 -4.92
C GLN A 28 -12.40 -3.76 -6.33
N LEU A 29 -11.08 -3.93 -6.49
CA LEU A 29 -10.43 -3.85 -7.78
C LEU A 29 -10.58 -5.18 -8.54
N PRO A 30 -10.90 -5.15 -9.85
CA PRO A 30 -11.06 -6.36 -10.68
C PRO A 30 -9.71 -6.97 -11.09
N LEU A 31 -8.81 -7.17 -10.13
CA LEU A 31 -7.45 -7.68 -10.35
C LEU A 31 -7.37 -9.20 -10.13
N PRO A 32 -6.43 -9.89 -10.81
CA PRO A 32 -6.13 -11.29 -10.51
C PRO A 32 -5.67 -11.47 -9.04
N ALA A 33 -6.04 -12.60 -8.42
CA ALA A 33 -5.79 -12.89 -7.00
C ALA A 33 -4.35 -12.63 -6.53
N ARG A 34 -3.35 -12.92 -7.37
CA ARG A 34 -1.92 -12.66 -7.11
C ARG A 34 -1.59 -11.22 -6.70
N TYR A 35 -2.37 -10.23 -7.16
CA TYR A 35 -2.17 -8.84 -6.75
C TYR A 35 -2.53 -8.63 -5.28
N GLY A 36 -3.60 -9.27 -4.81
CA GLY A 36 -4.00 -9.26 -3.41
C GLY A 36 -2.99 -9.96 -2.51
N GLU A 37 -2.43 -11.10 -2.95
CA GLU A 37 -1.38 -11.82 -2.21
C GLU A 37 -0.15 -10.95 -1.98
N VAL A 38 0.36 -10.32 -3.04
CA VAL A 38 1.50 -9.40 -2.95
C VAL A 38 1.17 -8.19 -2.08
N LEU A 39 -0.02 -7.59 -2.27
CA LEU A 39 -0.42 -6.42 -1.50
C LEU A 39 -0.51 -6.73 0.00
N ASN A 40 -1.17 -7.83 0.37
CA ASN A 40 -1.35 -8.23 1.76
C ASN A 40 0.00 -8.41 2.44
N GLY A 41 0.96 -9.07 1.80
CA GLY A 41 2.31 -9.22 2.35
C GLY A 41 3.03 -7.88 2.57
N GLN A 42 2.80 -6.88 1.73
CA GLN A 42 3.36 -5.53 1.94
C GLN A 42 2.67 -4.80 3.09
N LEU A 43 1.34 -4.86 3.16
CA LEU A 43 0.56 -4.22 4.22
C LEU A 43 0.88 -4.83 5.60
N ASP A 44 1.03 -6.16 5.70
CA ASP A 44 1.39 -6.85 6.93
C ASP A 44 2.77 -6.40 7.45
N ARG A 45 3.75 -6.22 6.55
CA ARG A 45 5.08 -5.70 6.90
C ARG A 45 5.01 -4.27 7.42
N MET A 46 4.15 -3.44 6.86
CA MET A 46 3.97 -2.06 7.30
C MET A 46 3.34 -1.98 8.69
N GLU A 47 2.28 -2.77 8.93
CA GLU A 47 1.64 -2.85 10.25
C GLU A 47 2.61 -3.37 11.31
N SER A 48 3.40 -4.41 10.98
CA SER A 48 4.46 -4.91 11.85
C SER A 48 5.50 -3.83 12.17
N SER A 49 6.02 -3.13 11.16
CA SER A 49 7.03 -2.09 11.37
C SER A 49 6.54 -0.88 12.19
N ALA A 50 5.22 -0.61 12.17
CA ALA A 50 4.63 0.46 12.94
C ALA A 50 4.49 0.11 14.43
N LEU A 51 4.38 -1.18 14.79
CA LEU A 51 4.22 -1.65 16.18
C LEU A 51 5.51 -1.59 17.01
N PHE A 52 6.68 -1.56 16.37
CA PHE A 52 8.00 -1.56 17.04
C PHE A 52 8.62 -0.15 17.16
N SER A 53 7.80 0.92 17.11
CA SER A 53 8.23 2.30 16.88
C SER A 53 8.89 3.00 18.09
N GLU A 54 10.22 2.90 18.17
CA GLU A 54 11.06 4.08 18.48
C GLU A 54 11.83 4.55 17.23
N GLU A 55 12.13 3.64 16.30
CA GLU A 55 12.80 3.96 15.04
C GLU A 55 12.29 3.03 13.93
N SER A 56 11.07 3.23 13.43
CA SER A 56 10.82 2.81 12.04
C SER A 56 11.78 3.68 11.21
N CYS A 57 12.99 3.18 10.96
CA CYS A 57 14.04 3.94 10.28
C CYS A 57 13.42 4.61 9.07
N SER A 58 13.49 5.93 8.99
CA SER A 58 12.81 6.73 7.95
C SER A 58 13.06 6.17 6.54
N PHE A 59 14.23 5.57 6.33
CA PHE A 59 14.59 4.83 5.13
C PHE A 59 13.73 3.58 4.88
N SER A 60 13.55 2.71 5.88
CA SER A 60 12.71 1.51 5.76
C SER A 60 11.24 1.87 5.55
N HIS A 61 10.77 2.96 6.17
CA HIS A 61 9.40 3.43 5.97
C HIS A 61 9.17 3.96 4.56
N LYS A 62 10.14 4.71 4.02
CA LYS A 62 10.10 5.21 2.64
C LYS A 62 10.09 4.07 1.62
N ASP A 63 10.91 3.05 1.79
CA ASP A 63 10.96 1.88 0.89
C ASP A 63 9.59 1.15 0.84
N GLN A 64 8.94 0.97 1.99
CA GLN A 64 7.61 0.38 2.06
C GLN A 64 6.57 1.21 1.30
N LEU A 65 6.59 2.54 1.44
CA LEU A 65 5.69 3.44 0.72
C LEU A 65 5.97 3.43 -0.79
N ASP A 66 7.24 3.39 -1.21
CA ASP A 66 7.62 3.29 -2.63
C ASP A 66 7.21 1.93 -3.24
N ALA A 67 7.28 0.83 -2.48
CA ALA A 67 6.77 -0.47 -2.90
C ALA A 67 5.24 -0.44 -3.16
N LEU A 68 4.48 0.29 -2.35
CA LEU A 68 3.04 0.49 -2.57
C LEU A 68 2.76 1.31 -3.84
N LYS A 69 3.59 2.31 -4.17
CA LYS A 69 3.47 3.06 -5.45
C LYS A 69 3.65 2.14 -6.65
N ILE A 70 4.69 1.29 -6.61
CA ILE A 70 4.97 0.31 -7.66
C ILE A 70 3.78 -0.63 -7.83
N TRP A 71 3.23 -1.15 -6.72
CA TRP A 71 2.05 -2.00 -6.78
C TRP A 71 0.87 -1.29 -7.45
N LEU A 72 0.60 -0.03 -7.07
CA LEU A 72 -0.50 0.76 -7.61
C LEU A 72 -0.34 1.01 -9.11
N GLU A 73 0.87 1.30 -9.57
CA GLU A 73 1.17 1.43 -11.01
C GLU A 73 0.86 0.14 -11.77
N LYS A 74 1.33 -1.01 -11.25
CA LYS A 74 1.07 -2.32 -11.88
C LYS A 74 -0.41 -2.71 -11.85
N ALA A 75 -1.12 -2.34 -10.80
CA ALA A 75 -2.56 -2.53 -10.69
C ALA A 75 -3.29 -1.72 -11.77
N HIS A 76 -2.97 -0.44 -11.93
CA HIS A 76 -3.55 0.40 -13.00
C HIS A 76 -3.26 -0.17 -14.39
N GLN A 77 -2.00 -0.52 -14.69
CA GLN A 77 -1.63 -1.10 -15.97
C GLN A 77 -2.42 -2.39 -16.27
N GLN A 78 -2.61 -3.24 -15.27
CA GLN A 78 -3.36 -4.49 -15.44
C GLN A 78 -4.84 -4.25 -15.69
N MET A 79 -5.47 -3.33 -14.95
CA MET A 79 -6.88 -2.98 -15.16
C MET A 79 -7.10 -2.37 -16.54
N SER A 80 -6.19 -1.50 -17.01
CA SER A 80 -6.27 -0.96 -18.37
C SER A 80 -6.17 -2.06 -19.44
N ARG A 81 -5.28 -3.05 -19.24
CA ARG A 81 -5.15 -4.20 -20.16
C ARG A 81 -6.40 -5.08 -20.18
N GLN A 82 -7.10 -5.26 -19.06
CA GLN A 82 -8.31 -6.06 -18.97
C GLN A 82 -9.55 -5.33 -19.54
N ALA A 83 -9.53 -4.00 -19.58
CA ALA A 83 -10.58 -3.17 -20.15
C ALA A 83 -10.45 -2.95 -21.67
N SER A 84 -9.38 -3.45 -22.29
CA SER A 84 -9.11 -3.40 -23.74
C SER A 84 -9.51 -4.70 -24.40
#